data_AF-A0A521UGI0-F1
#
_entry.id   AF-A0A521UGI0-F1
#
_cell.length_a   1.000
_cell.length_b   1.000
_cell.length_c   1.000
_cell.angle_alpha   90.00
_cell.angle_beta   90.00
_cell.angle_gamma   90.00
#
_symmetry.space_group_name_H-M   'P 1'
#
loop_
_entity.id
_entity.type
_entity.pdbx_description
1 polymer ?
#
loop_
_entity_poly.entity_id
_entity_poly.type
_entity_poly.pdbx_seq_one_letter_code
_entity_poly.pdbx_strand_id
1 'polypeptide(L)'
;MNQRRFFSQLGVLTLSVMVVIYLFNQAFGEQAAQEFSLVSVGFFTLLSAGVYFMAAKAAISKDKNAFTRLIMGLTFAKLILTLILVIAYHRLAHPRSLFFIIPFFLIYMAYTVFETMYLTKLGKIEAR
;
A
#
# COMPACT_ATOMS: atom_id res chain seq x y z
N MET A 1 -18.44 6.91 6.39
CA MET A 1 -17.83 7.09 5.05
C MET A 1 -18.31 5.96 4.15
N ASN A 2 -18.64 6.20 2.87
CA ASN A 2 -19.25 5.16 2.02
C ASN A 2 -18.18 4.17 1.51
N GLN A 3 -18.28 2.92 1.94
CA GLN A 3 -17.39 1.82 1.55
C GLN A 3 -17.21 1.72 0.02
N ARG A 4 -18.27 1.97 -0.74
CA ARG A 4 -18.20 1.99 -2.22
C ARG A 4 -17.20 3.01 -2.76
N ARG A 5 -17.11 4.20 -2.13
CA ARG A 5 -16.15 5.24 -2.56
C ARG A 5 -14.71 4.81 -2.28
N PHE A 6 -14.44 4.16 -1.15
CA PHE A 6 -13.10 3.64 -0.84
C PHE A 6 -12.63 2.63 -1.88
N PHE A 7 -13.42 1.60 -2.14
CA PHE A 7 -13.03 0.56 -3.10
C PHE A 7 -12.96 1.09 -4.54
N SER A 8 -13.82 2.05 -4.91
CA SER A 8 -13.71 2.70 -6.22
C SER A 8 -12.40 3.49 -6.36
N GLN A 9 -12.00 4.28 -5.35
CA GLN A 9 -10.74 5.03 -5.39
C GLN A 9 -9.52 4.11 -5.32
N LEU A 10 -9.58 3.03 -4.52
CA LEU A 10 -8.54 2.01 -4.48
C LEU A 10 -8.38 1.33 -5.84
N GLY A 11 -9.49 1.02 -6.52
CA GLY A 11 -9.47 0.45 -7.87
C GLY A 11 -8.85 1.41 -8.90
N VAL A 12 -9.24 2.69 -8.88
CA VAL A 12 -8.64 3.71 -9.75
C VAL A 12 -7.14 3.88 -9.48
N LEU A 13 -6.73 3.93 -8.20
CA LEU A 13 -5.31 3.97 -7.83
C LEU A 13 -4.56 2.76 -8.36
N THR A 14 -5.12 1.56 -8.15
CA THR A 14 -4.51 0.30 -8.58
C THR A 14 -4.32 0.27 -10.09
N LEU A 15 -5.36 0.63 -10.86
CA LEU A 15 -5.28 0.73 -12.31
C LEU A 15 -4.25 1.78 -12.76
N SER A 16 -4.23 2.95 -12.12
CA SER A 16 -3.27 4.02 -12.44
C SER A 16 -1.83 3.57 -12.20
N VAL A 17 -1.57 2.91 -11.07
CA VAL A 17 -0.26 2.36 -10.71
C VAL A 17 0.13 1.24 -11.69
N MET A 18 -0.79 0.36 -12.07
CA MET A 18 -0.53 -0.67 -13.08
C MET A 18 -0.14 -0.09 -14.44
N VAL A 19 -0.80 0.99 -14.88
CA VAL A 19 -0.45 1.69 -16.13
C VAL A 19 0.96 2.30 -16.02
N VAL A 20 1.28 2.96 -14.91
CA VAL A 20 2.62 3.54 -14.69
C VAL A 20 3.70 2.45 -14.71
N ILE A 21 3.46 1.32 -14.05
CA ILE A 21 4.39 0.18 -14.04
C ILE A 21 4.54 -0.41 -15.44
N TYR A 22 3.44 -0.55 -16.19
CA TYR A 22 3.49 -1.07 -17.55
C TYR A 22 4.36 -0.18 -18.46
N LEU A 23 4.17 1.15 -18.40
CA LEU A 23 5.00 2.11 -19.12
C LEU A 23 6.47 2.08 -18.67
N PHE A 24 6.71 1.92 -17.37
CA PHE A 24 8.07 1.79 -16.83
C PHE A 24 8.77 0.51 -17.34
N ASN A 25 8.06 -0.63 -17.35
CA ASN A 25 8.61 -1.88 -17.89
C ASN A 25 8.91 -1.80 -19.39
N GLN A 26 8.09 -1.09 -20.18
CA GLN A 26 8.38 -0.83 -21.60
C GLN A 26 9.69 -0.05 -21.78
N ALA A 27 10.01 0.89 -20.88
CA ALA A 27 11.22 1.70 -20.96
C ALA A 27 12.48 0.98 -20.45
N PHE A 28 12.37 0.16 -19.40
CA PHE A 28 13.52 -0.45 -18.70
C PHE A 28 13.65 -1.98 -18.87
N GLY A 29 12.70 -2.61 -19.56
CA GLY A 29 12.72 -4.05 -19.88
C GLY A 29 12.81 -4.95 -18.64
N GLU A 30 13.53 -6.06 -18.77
CA GLU A 30 13.66 -7.06 -17.70
C GLU A 30 14.36 -6.53 -16.42
N GLN A 31 15.04 -5.39 -16.49
CA GLN A 31 15.70 -4.79 -15.32
C GLN A 31 14.69 -4.31 -14.26
N ALA A 32 13.46 -3.99 -14.67
CA ALA A 32 12.41 -3.50 -13.79
C ALA A 32 11.65 -4.62 -13.03
N ALA A 33 11.94 -5.89 -13.31
CA ALA A 33 11.33 -7.05 -12.67
C ALA A 33 9.79 -6.95 -12.55
N GLN A 34 9.12 -7.05 -13.70
CA GLN A 34 7.66 -6.90 -13.80
C GLN A 34 6.89 -7.79 -12.81
N GLU A 35 7.31 -9.03 -12.63
CA GLU A 35 6.68 -9.98 -11.69
C GLU A 35 6.67 -9.44 -10.26
N PHE A 36 7.80 -8.88 -9.81
CA PHE A 36 7.91 -8.30 -8.46
C PHE A 36 7.02 -7.07 -8.30
N SER A 37 6.96 -6.23 -9.33
CA SER A 37 6.08 -5.04 -9.34
C SER A 37 4.61 -5.44 -9.24
N LEU A 38 4.17 -6.48 -9.97
CA LEU A 38 2.79 -6.99 -9.92
C LEU A 38 2.45 -7.59 -8.54
N VAL A 39 3.36 -8.40 -7.98
CA VAL A 39 3.20 -8.95 -6.63
C VAL A 39 3.07 -7.82 -5.60
N SER A 40 3.87 -6.77 -5.75
CA SER A 40 3.84 -5.60 -4.86
C SER A 40 2.52 -4.83 -4.95
N VAL A 41 1.99 -4.62 -6.15
CA VAL A 41 0.65 -4.01 -6.35
C VAL A 41 -0.42 -4.84 -5.64
N GLY A 42 -0.43 -6.16 -5.85
CA GLY A 42 -1.38 -7.06 -5.19
C GLY A 42 -1.26 -6.99 -3.66
N PHE A 43 -0.03 -7.07 -3.15
CA PHE A 43 0.28 -6.99 -1.73
C PHE A 43 -0.23 -5.67 -1.11
N PHE A 44 0.12 -4.52 -1.68
CA PHE A 44 -0.30 -3.23 -1.13
C PHE A 44 -1.80 -2.98 -1.28
N THR A 45 -2.44 -3.50 -2.34
CA THR A 45 -3.90 -3.43 -2.50
C THR A 45 -4.62 -4.18 -1.39
N LEU A 46 -4.19 -5.42 -1.12
CA LEU A 46 -4.75 -6.24 -0.03
C LEU A 46 -4.49 -5.62 1.34
N LEU A 47 -3.28 -5.10 1.55
CA LEU A 47 -2.91 -4.42 2.78
C LEU A 47 -3.79 -3.19 3.02
N SER A 48 -3.98 -2.33 2.03
CA SER A 48 -4.84 -1.14 2.14
C SER A 48 -6.32 -1.50 2.34
N ALA A 49 -6.81 -2.58 1.72
CA ALA A 49 -8.15 -3.09 2.00
C ALA A 49 -8.29 -3.55 3.47
N GLY A 50 -7.31 -4.29 3.99
CA GLY A 50 -7.27 -4.73 5.39
C GLY A 50 -7.23 -3.55 6.36
N VAL A 51 -6.35 -2.57 6.10
CA VAL A 51 -6.23 -1.33 6.87
C VAL A 51 -7.57 -0.61 6.94
N TYR A 52 -8.30 -0.50 5.83
CA TYR A 52 -9.62 0.14 5.81
C TYR A 52 -10.62 -0.53 6.77
N PHE A 53 -10.73 -1.86 6.75
CA PHE A 53 -11.66 -2.56 7.63
C PHE A 53 -11.29 -2.40 9.11
N MET A 54 -10.00 -2.51 9.43
CA MET A 54 -9.51 -2.33 10.80
C MET A 54 -9.73 -0.89 11.27
N ALA A 55 -9.41 0.10 10.44
CA ALA A 55 -9.58 1.51 10.75
C ALA A 55 -11.05 1.91 10.88
N ALA A 56 -11.92 1.40 10.01
CA ALA A 56 -13.37 1.63 10.10
C ALA A 56 -13.95 1.07 11.40
N LYS A 57 -13.50 -0.11 11.84
CA LYS A 57 -13.91 -0.70 13.13
C LYS A 57 -13.35 0.09 14.32
N ALA A 58 -12.11 0.57 14.24
CA ALA A 58 -11.50 1.36 15.31
C ALA A 58 -12.13 2.76 15.45
N ALA A 59 -12.55 3.39 14.35
CA ALA A 59 -13.15 4.72 14.35
C ALA A 59 -14.52 4.80 15.05
N ILE A 60 -15.20 3.66 15.25
CA ILE A 60 -16.46 3.56 16.01
C ILE A 60 -16.26 2.98 17.43
N SER A 61 -15.01 2.74 17.83
CA SER A 61 -14.67 2.25 19.16
C SER A 61 -14.94 3.32 20.22
N LYS A 62 -15.33 2.89 21.43
CA LYS A 62 -15.49 3.79 22.58
C LYS A 62 -14.15 4.32 23.13
N ASP A 63 -13.05 3.68 22.76
CA ASP A 63 -11.72 4.01 23.24
C ASP A 63 -11.06 5.05 22.31
N LYS A 64 -10.90 6.28 22.83
CA LYS A 64 -10.33 7.44 22.13
C LYS A 64 -8.88 7.26 21.65
N ASN A 65 -8.19 6.25 22.15
CA ASN A 65 -6.81 5.94 21.77
C ASN A 65 -6.72 4.71 20.87
N ALA A 66 -7.83 4.00 20.62
CA ALA A 66 -7.82 2.77 19.83
C ALA A 66 -7.46 3.05 18.36
N PHE A 67 -8.00 4.12 17.79
CA PHE A 67 -7.71 4.50 16.40
C PHE A 67 -6.24 4.89 16.22
N THR A 68 -5.71 5.76 17.08
CA THR A 68 -4.30 6.19 17.03
C THR A 68 -3.34 5.01 17.23
N ARG A 69 -3.58 4.12 18.21
CA ARG A 69 -2.78 2.91 18.41
C ARG A 69 -2.81 1.98 17.19
N LEU A 70 -3.98 1.82 16.58
CA LEU A 70 -4.14 1.01 15.38
C LEU A 70 -3.32 1.60 14.22
N ILE A 71 -3.42 2.91 13.96
CA ILE A 71 -2.67 3.55 12.86
C ILE A 71 -1.16 3.40 13.05
N MET A 72 -0.67 3.66 14.27
CA MET A 72 0.75 3.50 14.58
C MET A 72 1.20 2.05 14.35
N GLY A 73 0.43 1.08 14.85
CA GLY A 73 0.69 -0.35 14.66
C GLY A 73 0.69 -0.77 13.19
N LEU A 74 -0.31 -0.33 12.40
CA LEU A 74 -0.41 -0.64 10.98
C LEU A 74 0.72 -0.01 10.16
N THR A 75 1.10 1.22 10.48
CA THR A 75 2.23 1.89 9.82
C THR A 75 3.53 1.15 10.08
N PHE A 76 3.77 0.75 11.34
CA PHE A 76 4.96 -0.02 11.72
C PHE A 76 4.98 -1.41 11.08
N ALA A 77 3.85 -2.12 11.12
CA ALA A 77 3.71 -3.42 10.47
C ALA A 77 3.95 -3.31 8.95
N LYS A 78 3.40 -2.27 8.30
CA LYS A 78 3.65 -2.01 6.88
C LYS A 78 5.15 -1.85 6.61
N LEU A 79 5.88 -1.07 7.40
CA LEU A 79 7.33 -0.89 7.22
C LEU A 79 8.09 -2.22 7.30
N ILE A 80 7.78 -3.05 8.29
CA ILE A 80 8.39 -4.38 8.44
C ILE A 80 8.04 -5.27 7.24
N LEU A 81 6.76 -5.32 6.84
CA LEU A 81 6.34 -6.14 5.70
C LEU A 81 6.98 -5.68 4.38
N THR A 82 7.16 -4.36 4.22
CA THR A 82 7.84 -3.77 3.07
C THR A 82 9.29 -4.27 3.00
N LEU A 83 10.00 -4.28 4.14
CA LEU A 83 11.36 -4.80 4.23
C LEU A 83 11.42 -6.30 3.95
N ILE A 84 10.52 -7.08 4.55
CA ILE A 84 10.43 -8.54 4.34
C ILE A 84 10.23 -8.85 2.86
N LEU A 85 9.33 -8.13 2.18
CA LEU A 85 9.00 -8.37 0.78
C LEU A 85 10.19 -8.11 -0.14
N VAL A 86 10.94 -7.03 0.09
CA VAL A 86 12.16 -6.71 -0.67
C VAL A 86 13.26 -7.76 -0.41
N ILE A 87 13.51 -8.10 0.85
CA ILE A 87 14.54 -9.11 1.21
C ILE A 87 14.19 -10.48 0.63
N ALA A 88 12.92 -10.88 0.73
CA ALA A 88 12.43 -12.15 0.19
C ALA A 88 12.65 -12.21 -1.32
N TYR A 89 12.29 -11.15 -2.05
CA TYR A 89 12.52 -11.10 -3.49
C TYR A 89 14.01 -11.14 -3.85
N HIS A 90 14.84 -10.34 -3.17
CA HIS A 90 16.28 -10.32 -3.41
C HIS A 90 16.92 -11.71 -3.18
N ARG A 91 16.50 -12.46 -2.16
CA ARG A 91 17.02 -13.80 -1.88
C ARG A 91 16.47 -14.90 -2.79
N LEU A 92 15.25 -14.78 -3.28
CA LEU A 92 14.62 -15.82 -4.10
C LEU A 92 14.98 -15.64 -5.58
N ALA A 93 14.85 -14.43 -6.10
CA ALA A 93 14.99 -14.14 -7.53
C ALA A 93 16.42 -13.77 -7.94
N HIS A 94 17.33 -13.50 -6.99
CA HIS A 94 18.71 -13.09 -7.22
C HIS A 94 18.83 -12.06 -8.37
N PRO A 95 18.13 -10.91 -8.26
CA PRO A 95 18.04 -9.97 -9.36
C PRO A 95 19.43 -9.45 -9.73
N ARG A 96 19.73 -9.43 -11.03
CA ARG A 96 21.04 -8.97 -11.54
C ARG A 96 21.28 -7.48 -11.32
N SER A 97 20.22 -6.71 -11.02
CA SER A 97 20.29 -5.27 -10.80
C SER A 97 19.30 -4.84 -9.71
N LEU A 98 19.54 -3.68 -9.10
CA LEU A 98 18.66 -3.08 -8.09
C LEU A 98 17.52 -2.23 -8.69
N PHE A 99 17.38 -2.19 -10.02
CA PHE A 99 16.37 -1.35 -10.70
C PHE A 99 14.93 -1.68 -10.30
N PHE A 100 14.65 -2.90 -9.85
CA PHE A 100 13.34 -3.32 -9.34
C PHE A 100 12.85 -2.50 -8.13
N ILE A 101 13.76 -1.86 -7.39
CA ILE A 101 13.42 -1.05 -6.22
C ILE A 101 12.68 0.24 -6.62
N ILE A 102 12.95 0.78 -7.81
CA ILE A 102 12.33 2.03 -8.29
C ILE A 102 10.80 1.88 -8.45
N PRO A 103 10.29 0.93 -9.26
CA PRO A 103 8.84 0.75 -9.38
C PRO A 103 8.23 0.30 -8.06
N PHE A 104 8.94 -0.50 -7.25
CA PHE A 104 8.50 -0.88 -5.91
C PHE A 104 8.26 0.33 -4.99
N PHE A 105 9.22 1.25 -4.94
CA PHE A 105 9.12 2.44 -4.11
C PHE A 105 7.98 3.36 -4.57
N LEU A 106 7.77 3.46 -5.89
CA LEU A 106 6.66 4.22 -6.46
C LEU A 106 5.30 3.62 -6.06
N ILE A 107 5.16 2.29 -6.10
CA ILE A 107 3.98 1.59 -5.58
C ILE A 107 3.80 1.89 -4.10
N TYR A 108 4.83 1.65 -3.28
CA TYR A 108 4.78 1.89 -1.84
C TYR A 108 4.32 3.31 -1.53
N MET A 109 4.88 4.32 -2.20
CA MET A 109 4.55 5.72 -1.96
C MET A 109 3.11 6.04 -2.39
N ALA A 110 2.67 5.58 -3.56
CA ALA A 110 1.31 5.81 -4.05
C ALA A 110 0.25 5.25 -3.09
N TYR A 111 0.43 4.01 -2.63
CA TYR A 111 -0.49 3.39 -1.67
C TYR A 111 -0.39 4.04 -0.28
N THR A 112 0.79 4.48 0.14
CA THR A 112 0.97 5.17 1.43
C THR A 112 0.26 6.51 1.44
N VAL A 113 0.44 7.35 0.42
CA VAL A 113 -0.27 8.63 0.28
C VAL A 113 -1.78 8.42 0.33
N PHE A 114 -2.27 7.44 -0.44
CA PHE A 114 -3.68 7.08 -0.46
C PHE A 114 -4.21 6.67 0.92
N GLU A 115 -3.48 5.79 1.62
CA GLU A 115 -3.85 5.34 2.97
C GLU A 115 -3.86 6.50 3.96
N THR A 116 -2.83 7.35 3.96
CA THR A 116 -2.76 8.51 4.85
C THR A 116 -3.93 9.44 4.62
N MET A 117 -4.28 9.76 3.36
CA MET A 117 -5.45 10.59 3.04
C MET A 117 -6.74 10.01 3.62
N TYR A 118 -6.90 8.69 3.59
CA TYR A 118 -8.08 8.01 4.10
C TYR A 118 -8.11 7.92 5.62
N LEU A 119 -7.00 7.53 6.25
CA LEU A 119 -6.86 7.45 7.69
C LEU A 119 -7.07 8.82 8.35
N THR A 120 -6.52 9.90 7.78
CA THR A 120 -6.76 11.26 8.27
C THR A 120 -8.24 11.66 8.17
N LYS A 121 -8.95 11.22 7.13
CA LYS A 121 -10.40 11.46 7.01
C LYS A 121 -11.20 10.68 8.06
N LEU A 122 -10.83 9.43 8.33
CA LEU A 122 -11.49 8.62 9.39
C LEU A 122 -11.23 9.19 10.80
N GLY A 123 -10.00 9.62 11.10
CA GLY A 123 -9.67 10.17 12.42
C GLY A 123 -10.42 11.46 12.75
N LYS A 124 -10.78 12.26 11.74
CA LYS A 124 -11.64 13.44 11.93
C LYS A 124 -13.09 13.09 12.30
N ILE A 125 -13.55 11.87 11.99
CA ILE A 125 -14.90 11.40 12.36
C ILE A 125 -14.92 11.02 13.85
N GLU A 126 -13.84 10.43 14.38
CA GLU A 126 -13.71 10.11 15.81
C GLU A 126 -13.58 11.36 16.68
N ALA A 127 -12.95 12.43 16.18
CA ALA A 127 -12.80 13.69 16.91
C ALA A 127 -14.11 14.49 17.09
N ARG A 128 -15.24 14.01 16.53
CA ARG A 128 -16.59 14.57 16.70
C ARG A 128 -17.46 13.65 17.53
#